data_AF-A0A7W9XIX8-F1
#
_entry.id   AF-A0A7W9XIX8-F1
#
_cell.length_a   1.000
_cell.length_b   1.000
_cell.length_c   1.000
_cell.angle_alpha   90.00
_cell.angle_beta   90.00
_cell.angle_gamma   90.00
#
_symmetry.space_group_name_H-M   'P 1'
#
loop_
_entity.id
_entity.type
_entity.pdbx_description
1 polymer ?
#
loop_
_entity_poly.entity_id
_entity_poly.type
_entity_poly.pdbx_seq_one_letter_code
_entity_poly.pdbx_strand_id
1 'polypeptide(L)'
;MPNISGKAYGLTTLCPIKNGQQGGISNSNLTRKILQQLPENQHSPLAKVANTYLARFFILDDAVFESYPNKLDTLKSKYLVFTSNLHGDIDTYLTGMWNSIENDMGQLCSV
;
A
#
# COMPACT_ATOMS: atom_id res chain seq x y z
N MET A 1 -1.49 -12.61 -19.53
CA MET A 1 -1.40 -11.56 -18.47
C MET A 1 -2.35 -11.97 -17.35
N PRO A 2 -1.86 -12.32 -16.15
CA PRO A 2 -2.64 -13.02 -15.12
C PRO A 2 -3.29 -12.12 -14.07
N ASN A 3 -3.46 -10.82 -14.32
CA ASN A 3 -4.02 -9.88 -13.33
C ASN A 3 -5.50 -9.54 -13.55
N ILE A 4 -6.19 -10.29 -14.39
CA ILE A 4 -7.63 -10.13 -14.62
C ILE A 4 -8.33 -11.35 -14.00
N SER A 5 -9.18 -11.10 -12.99
CA SER A 5 -10.07 -12.10 -12.41
C SER A 5 -11.51 -11.69 -12.73
N GLY A 6 -12.11 -12.33 -13.74
CA GLY A 6 -13.38 -11.90 -14.30
C GLY A 6 -13.28 -10.52 -14.97
N LYS A 7 -14.02 -9.52 -14.45
CA LYS A 7 -13.96 -8.11 -14.89
C LYS A 7 -13.15 -7.20 -13.95
N ALA A 8 -12.52 -7.77 -12.92
CA ALA A 8 -11.71 -7.03 -11.97
C ALA A 8 -10.23 -7.13 -12.34
N TYR A 9 -9.52 -6.01 -12.19
CA TYR A 9 -8.09 -5.88 -12.40
C TYR A 9 -7.37 -5.84 -11.05
N GLY A 10 -6.37 -6.69 -10.88
CA GLY A 10 -5.46 -6.67 -9.75
C GLY A 10 -4.31 -5.69 -9.98
N LEU A 11 -4.32 -4.58 -9.25
CA LEU A 11 -3.25 -3.60 -9.21
C LEU A 11 -2.35 -3.87 -8.01
N THR A 12 -1.05 -4.03 -8.25
CA THR A 12 -0.04 -4.09 -7.20
C THR A 12 1.03 -3.05 -7.50
N THR A 13 1.29 -2.16 -6.55
CA THR A 13 2.30 -1.10 -6.66
C THR A 13 3.29 -1.24 -5.53
N LEU A 14 4.59 -1.19 -5.87
CA LEU A 14 5.69 -1.17 -4.90
C LEU A 14 6.32 0.22 -4.89
N CYS A 15 6.17 0.91 -3.76
CA CYS A 15 6.74 2.23 -3.55
C CYS A 15 7.94 2.12 -2.60
N PRO A 16 9.19 2.37 -3.05
CA PRO A 16 10.36 2.28 -2.17
C PRO A 16 10.29 3.35 -1.07
N ILE A 17 10.47 2.94 0.17
CA ILE A 17 10.56 3.84 1.32
C ILE A 17 11.99 4.35 1.39
N LYS A 18 12.18 5.68 1.41
CA LYS A 18 13.50 6.29 1.52
C LYS A 18 14.22 5.75 2.76
N ASN A 19 15.38 5.15 2.55
CA ASN A 19 16.24 4.69 3.63
C ASN A 19 16.69 5.92 4.46
N GLY A 20 16.41 5.89 5.75
CA GLY A 20 16.66 7.02 6.63
C GLY A 20 15.93 6.85 7.97
N GLN A 21 16.23 7.77 8.87
CA GLN A 21 15.60 7.84 10.18
C GLN A 21 15.31 9.29 10.52
N GLN A 22 14.22 9.53 11.25
CA GLN A 22 13.85 10.83 11.77
C GLN A 22 13.63 10.67 13.27
N GLY A 23 14.36 11.44 14.09
CA GLY A 23 14.29 11.34 15.54
C GLY A 23 14.69 9.97 16.10
N GLY A 24 15.59 9.23 15.43
CA GLY A 24 16.02 7.88 15.82
C GLY A 24 15.04 6.76 15.44
N ILE A 25 13.91 7.07 14.80
CA ILE A 25 12.95 6.08 14.30
C ILE A 25 13.15 5.93 12.79
N SER A 26 13.25 4.69 12.30
CA SER A 26 13.34 4.42 10.86
C SER A 26 12.10 4.91 10.11
N ASN A 27 12.29 5.41 8.89
CA ASN A 27 11.18 5.89 8.06
C ASN A 27 10.13 4.79 7.84
N SER A 28 10.55 3.53 7.70
CA SER A 28 9.62 2.40 7.61
C SER A 28 8.76 2.22 8.86
N ASN A 29 9.33 2.44 10.05
CA ASN A 29 8.58 2.32 11.30
C ASN A 29 7.60 3.50 11.46
N LEU A 30 7.98 4.70 11.01
CA LEU A 30 7.07 5.85 10.96
C LEU A 30 5.91 5.58 10.00
N THR A 31 6.19 5.11 8.78
CA THR A 31 5.14 4.70 7.83
C THR A 31 4.25 3.61 8.42
N ARG A 32 4.83 2.60 9.10
CA ARG A 32 4.06 1.54 9.76
C ARG A 32 3.11 2.11 10.82
N LYS A 33 3.61 3.04 11.64
CA LYS A 33 2.83 3.68 12.70
C LYS A 33 1.64 4.46 12.11
N ILE A 34 1.85 5.19 11.02
CA ILE A 34 0.78 5.90 10.31
C ILE A 34 -0.25 4.91 9.76
N LEU A 35 0.21 3.84 9.09
CA LEU A 35 -0.70 2.83 8.52
C LEU A 35 -1.54 2.12 9.59
N GLN A 36 -0.97 1.85 10.77
CA GLN A 36 -1.69 1.23 11.89
C GLN A 36 -2.76 2.12 12.52
N GLN A 37 -2.70 3.44 12.28
CA GLN A 37 -3.71 4.38 12.74
C GLN A 37 -4.88 4.52 11.76
N LEU A 38 -4.77 3.95 10.56
CA LEU A 38 -5.85 4.02 9.58
C LEU A 38 -7.06 3.22 10.07
N PRO A 39 -8.27 3.80 9.99
CA PRO A 39 -9.48 3.05 10.26
C PRO A 39 -9.67 1.94 9.22
N GLU A 40 -10.25 0.83 9.65
CA GLU A 40 -10.48 -0.35 8.82
C GLU A 40 -11.94 -0.46 8.35
N ASN A 41 -12.19 -1.36 7.39
CA ASN A 41 -13.51 -1.69 6.86
C ASN A 41 -14.23 -0.44 6.32
N GLN A 42 -15.50 -0.24 6.70
CA GLN A 42 -16.36 0.84 6.19
C GLN A 42 -15.86 2.24 6.56
N HIS A 43 -15.04 2.35 7.61
CA HIS A 43 -14.46 3.62 8.04
C HIS A 43 -13.12 3.92 7.35
N SER A 44 -12.57 2.97 6.60
CA SER A 44 -11.33 3.18 5.87
C SER A 44 -11.48 4.28 4.82
N PRO A 45 -10.49 5.15 4.62
CA PRO A 45 -10.49 6.10 3.51
C PRO A 45 -10.67 5.40 2.16
N LEU A 46 -10.15 4.17 2.04
CA LEU A 46 -10.27 3.35 0.84
C LEU A 46 -11.71 2.89 0.56
N ALA A 47 -12.59 2.85 1.57
CA ALA A 47 -13.99 2.51 1.37
C ALA A 47 -14.77 3.61 0.63
N LYS A 48 -14.25 4.84 0.60
CA LYS A 48 -14.82 5.96 -0.17
C LYS A 48 -14.51 5.86 -1.67
N VAL A 49 -13.51 5.05 -2.05
CA VAL A 49 -13.07 4.92 -3.43
C VAL A 49 -14.03 3.99 -4.18
N ALA A 50 -14.73 4.54 -5.16
CA ALA A 50 -15.65 3.77 -5.99
C ALA A 50 -14.90 2.68 -6.78
N ASN A 51 -15.60 1.57 -7.05
CA ASN A 51 -15.08 0.43 -7.83
C ASN A 51 -13.89 -0.33 -7.18
N THR A 52 -13.61 -0.09 -5.89
CA THR A 52 -12.66 -0.89 -5.11
C THR A 52 -13.37 -2.07 -4.46
N TYR A 53 -13.00 -3.31 -4.82
CA TYR A 53 -13.50 -4.51 -4.14
C TYR A 53 -12.69 -4.87 -2.91
N LEU A 54 -11.36 -4.70 -3.02
CA LEU A 54 -10.40 -4.94 -1.96
C LEU A 54 -9.25 -3.97 -2.17
N ALA A 55 -8.74 -3.39 -1.08
CA ALA A 55 -7.50 -2.65 -1.10
C ALA A 55 -6.75 -2.85 0.21
N ARG A 56 -5.42 -2.95 0.14
CA ARG A 56 -4.56 -3.13 1.31
C ARG A 56 -3.25 -2.38 1.12
N PHE A 57 -2.83 -1.73 2.20
CA PHE A 57 -1.45 -1.27 2.36
C PHE A 57 -0.72 -2.17 3.35
N PHE A 58 0.53 -2.49 3.03
CA PHE A 58 1.44 -3.15 3.97
C PHE A 58 2.88 -2.78 3.65
N ILE A 59 3.77 -2.98 4.62
CA ILE A 59 5.20 -2.76 4.43
C ILE A 59 5.85 -4.11 4.22
N LEU A 60 6.55 -4.25 3.09
CA LEU A 60 7.41 -5.38 2.80
C LEU A 60 8.83 -5.01 3.26
N ASP A 61 9.28 -5.65 4.34
CA ASP A 61 10.64 -5.48 4.86
C ASP A 61 11.64 -6.32 4.06
N ASP A 62 11.49 -7.64 4.11
CA ASP A 62 12.35 -8.62 3.44
C ASP A 62 11.51 -9.69 2.74
N ALA A 63 12.06 -10.30 1.69
CA ALA A 63 11.46 -11.44 1.02
C ALA A 63 12.21 -12.71 1.45
N VAL A 64 11.49 -13.72 1.92
CA VAL A 64 12.09 -15.01 2.26
C VAL A 64 11.89 -15.95 1.09
N PHE A 65 12.96 -16.54 0.59
CA PHE A 65 12.88 -17.56 -0.46
C PHE A 65 12.59 -18.92 0.19
N GLU A 66 11.42 -19.49 -0.08
CA GLU A 66 10.96 -20.76 0.52
C GLU A 66 11.57 -22.02 -0.14
N SER A 67 12.53 -21.87 -1.08
CA SER A 67 13.19 -23.02 -1.70
C SER A 67 14.44 -23.44 -0.93
N TYR A 68 14.76 -24.74 -0.95
CA TYR A 68 16.03 -25.23 -0.40
C TYR A 68 17.23 -24.84 -1.28
N PRO A 69 18.31 -24.26 -0.73
CA PRO A 69 18.49 -23.83 0.65
C PRO A 69 17.77 -22.51 0.93
N ASN A 70 17.07 -22.42 2.08
CA ASN A 70 16.35 -21.21 2.49
C ASN A 70 17.35 -20.05 2.59
N LYS A 71 17.24 -19.09 1.67
CA LYS A 71 18.05 -17.86 1.69
C LYS A 71 17.14 -16.68 1.99
N LEU A 72 17.54 -15.91 3.01
CA LEU A 72 16.91 -14.64 3.31
C LEU A 72 17.41 -13.62 2.28
N ASP A 73 16.49 -13.08 1.48
CA ASP A 73 16.80 -12.03 0.52
C ASP A 73 16.50 -10.67 1.18
N THR A 74 17.56 -10.06 1.72
CA THR A 74 17.46 -8.72 2.30
C THR A 74 17.24 -7.71 1.19
N LEU A 75 16.07 -7.08 1.16
CA LEU A 75 15.76 -6.10 0.13
C LEU A 75 16.62 -4.84 0.32
N LYS A 76 17.07 -4.21 -0.78
CA LYS A 76 17.86 -2.97 -0.75
C LYS A 76 17.14 -1.79 -0.09
N SER A 77 15.82 -1.87 -0.01
CA SER A 77 14.93 -0.90 0.59
C SER A 77 13.68 -1.63 1.06
N LYS A 78 13.00 -1.04 2.03
CA LYS A 78 11.68 -1.48 2.47
C LYS A 78 10.65 -0.86 1.56
N TYR A 79 9.61 -1.60 1.19
CA TYR A 79 8.61 -1.13 0.24
C TYR A 79 7.27 -0.93 0.92
N LEU A 80 6.63 0.21 0.66
CA LEU A 80 5.20 0.36 0.85
C LEU A 80 4.51 -0.33 -0.33
N VAL A 81 3.79 -1.40 -0.03
CA VAL A 81 3.04 -2.16 -1.03
C VAL A 81 1.59 -1.78 -0.95
N PHE A 82 1.03 -1.37 -2.08
CA PHE A 82 -0.40 -1.19 -2.28
C PHE A 82 -0.91 -2.31 -3.18
N THR A 83 -1.92 -3.03 -2.73
CA THR A 83 -2.64 -4.00 -3.57
C THR A 83 -4.11 -3.63 -3.61
N SER A 84 -4.71 -3.67 -4.79
CA SER A 84 -6.13 -3.41 -4.94
C SER A 84 -6.75 -4.20 -6.09
N ASN A 85 -7.99 -4.62 -5.90
CA ASN A 85 -8.84 -5.14 -6.96
C ASN A 85 -9.83 -4.04 -7.36
N LEU A 86 -9.67 -3.53 -8.57
CA LEU A 86 -10.48 -2.44 -9.11
C LEU A 86 -11.29 -2.91 -10.34
N HIS A 87 -12.40 -2.22 -10.60
CA HIS A 87 -13.15 -2.37 -11.84
C HIS A 87 -13.03 -1.12 -12.70
N GLY A 88 -12.76 -1.32 -13.99
CA GLY A 88 -12.70 -0.25 -14.99
C GLY A 88 -11.28 0.21 -15.30
N ASP A 89 -11.19 1.46 -15.75
CA ASP A 89 -9.94 2.10 -16.18
C ASP A 89 -9.06 2.50 -14.97
N ILE A 90 -7.74 2.26 -15.10
CA ILE A 90 -6.77 2.46 -14.02
C ILE A 90 -6.56 3.95 -13.74
N ASP A 91 -6.46 4.79 -14.77
CA ASP A 91 -6.18 6.22 -14.59
C ASP A 91 -7.34 6.93 -13.92
N THR A 92 -8.56 6.60 -14.34
CA THR A 92 -9.80 7.06 -13.71
C THR A 92 -9.87 6.63 -12.24
N TYR A 93 -9.51 5.38 -11.96
CA TYR A 93 -9.48 4.84 -10.60
C TYR A 93 -8.46 5.57 -9.72
N LEU A 94 -7.22 5.72 -10.17
CA LEU A 94 -6.15 6.36 -9.40
C LEU A 94 -6.44 7.84 -9.14
N THR A 95 -6.99 8.55 -10.13
CA THR A 95 -7.39 9.95 -9.99
C THR A 95 -8.56 10.08 -9.00
N GLY A 96 -9.57 9.21 -9.11
CA GLY A 96 -10.70 9.18 -8.17
C GLY A 96 -10.27 8.81 -6.75
N MET A 97 -9.32 7.88 -6.61
CA MET A 97 -8.73 7.50 -5.34
C MET A 97 -8.05 8.71 -4.70
N TRP A 98 -7.15 9.39 -5.40
CA TRP A 98 -6.46 10.58 -4.90
C TRP A 98 -7.44 11.64 -4.39
N ASN A 99 -8.40 12.05 -5.23
CA ASN A 99 -9.37 13.08 -4.88
C ASN A 99 -10.25 12.71 -3.67
N SER A 100 -10.49 11.42 -3.45
CA SER A 100 -11.34 10.94 -2.35
C SER A 100 -10.61 10.86 -1.00
N ILE A 101 -9.31 10.56 -1.02
CA ILE A 101 -8.55 10.23 0.20
C ILE A 101 -7.48 11.27 0.58
N GLU A 102 -7.13 12.21 -0.31
CA GLU A 102 -6.06 13.19 -0.08
C GLU A 102 -6.25 13.95 1.25
N ASN A 103 -7.48 14.41 1.52
CA ASN A 103 -7.78 15.15 2.75
C ASN A 103 -7.61 14.29 4.01
N ASP A 104 -8.06 13.02 3.97
CA ASP A 104 -7.92 12.10 5.11
C ASP A 104 -6.44 11.78 5.38
N MET A 105 -5.65 11.59 4.31
CA MET A 105 -4.22 11.30 4.41
C MET A 105 -3.42 12.54 4.86
N GLY A 106 -3.80 13.74 4.42
CA GLY A 106 -3.18 14.99 4.84
C GLY A 106 -3.31 15.23 6.34
N GLN A 107 -4.48 14.92 6.92
CA GLN A 107 -4.70 15.03 8.37
C GLN A 107 -3.81 14.05 9.16
N LEU A 108 -3.69 12.81 8.70
CA LEU A 108 -2.88 11.77 9.36
C LEU A 108 -1.37 12.06 9.31
N CYS A 109 -0.88 12.66 8.22
CA CYS A 109 0.53 12.99 8.04
C CYS A 109 0.95 14.32 8.70
N SER A 110 0.01 15.09 9.24
CA SER A 110 0.28 16.41 9.86
C SER A 110 0.77 16.37 11.31
N VAL A 111 1.11 15.17 11.81
CA VAL A 111 1.61 14.89 13.18
C VAL A 111 3.11 14.64 13.16
#